data_AF-A0A0C1R4K5-F1
#
_entry.id   AF-A0A0C1R4K5-F1
#
_cell.length_a   1.000
_cell.length_b   1.000
_cell.length_c   1.000
_cell.angle_alpha   90.00
_cell.angle_beta   90.00
_cell.angle_gamma   90.00
#
_symmetry.space_group_name_H-M   'P 1'
#
loop_
_entity.id
_entity.type
_entity.pdbx_description
1 polymer ?
#
loop_
_entity_poly.entity_id
_entity_poly.type
_entity_poly.pdbx_seq_one_letter_code
_entity_poly.pdbx_strand_id
1 'polypeptide(L)'
;MKKAADLFISLILSIWTFLIFAYKMILSSDIPVSISLKELISFIIGILIYTIIQLFYIKKTKLYLLNLTLLILPITFWGIALLGALTYKYHVYDTISDIIGFLCTVIIVLCYCNKIFAKGKKAKIT
;
A
#
# COMPACT_ATOMS: atom_id res chain seq x y z
N MET A 1 18.01 -4.73 -13.42
CA MET A 1 17.80 -3.27 -13.28
C MET A 1 19.08 -2.64 -12.75
N LYS A 2 19.49 -1.47 -13.27
CA LYS A 2 20.62 -0.72 -12.70
C LYS A 2 20.26 -0.25 -11.28
N LYS A 3 21.23 -0.24 -10.35
CA LYS A 3 21.00 0.05 -8.93
C LYS A 3 20.34 1.42 -8.69
N ALA A 4 20.80 2.46 -9.38
CA ALA A 4 20.24 3.81 -9.28
C ALA A 4 18.76 3.84 -9.71
N ALA A 5 18.42 3.26 -10.86
CA ALA A 5 17.04 3.20 -11.34
C ALA A 5 16.13 2.40 -10.38
N ASP A 6 16.64 1.32 -9.79
CA ASP A 6 15.91 0.53 -8.79
C ASP A 6 15.57 1.37 -7.55
N LEU A 7 16.54 2.17 -7.07
CA LEU A 7 16.32 3.09 -5.96
C LEU A 7 15.29 4.18 -6.30
N PHE A 8 15.41 4.82 -7.46
CA PHE A 8 14.46 5.86 -7.88
C PHE A 8 13.03 5.31 -7.98
N ILE A 9 12.84 4.12 -8.57
CA ILE A 9 11.51 3.51 -8.66
C ILE A 9 10.98 3.16 -7.26
N SER A 10 11.82 2.65 -6.34
CA SER A 10 11.41 2.39 -4.95
C SER A 10 10.87 3.65 -4.28
N LEU A 11 11.55 4.79 -4.45
CA LEU A 11 11.15 6.07 -3.86
C LEU A 11 9.85 6.60 -4.47
N ILE A 12 9.71 6.55 -5.80
CA ILE A 12 8.47 6.97 -6.49
C ILE A 12 7.28 6.14 -6.00
N LEU A 13 7.42 4.82 -5.92
CA LEU A 13 6.35 3.94 -5.44
C LEU A 13 6.01 4.19 -3.97
N SER A 14 7.02 4.47 -3.13
CA SER A 14 6.82 4.85 -1.74
C SER A 14 6.02 6.16 -1.62
N ILE A 15 6.40 7.19 -2.37
CA ILE A 15 5.66 8.46 -2.38
C ILE A 15 4.22 8.23 -2.87
N TRP A 16 4.03 7.43 -3.91
CA TRP A 16 2.71 7.16 -4.47
C TRP A 16 1.77 6.51 -3.44
N THR A 17 2.23 5.52 -2.65
CA THR A 17 1.36 4.94 -1.61
C THR A 17 0.98 5.94 -0.52
N PHE A 18 1.85 6.89 -0.18
CA PHE A 18 1.50 7.97 0.73
C PHE A 18 0.48 8.93 0.12
N LEU A 19 0.60 9.25 -1.17
CA LEU A 19 -0.38 10.08 -1.87
C LEU A 19 -1.76 9.42 -1.95
N ILE A 20 -1.83 8.10 -2.16
CA ILE A 20 -3.11 7.37 -2.14
C ILE A 20 -3.75 7.41 -0.76
N PHE A 21 -2.95 7.21 0.31
CA PHE A 21 -3.45 7.32 1.67
C PHE A 21 -3.90 8.76 2.00
N ALA A 22 -3.11 9.77 1.63
CA ALA A 22 -3.47 11.17 1.82
C ALA A 22 -4.76 11.53 1.07
N TYR A 23 -4.93 11.04 -0.16
CA TYR A 23 -6.17 11.21 -0.92
C TYR A 23 -7.36 10.61 -0.18
N LYS A 24 -7.24 9.39 0.37
CA LYS A 24 -8.28 8.78 1.21
C LYS A 24 -8.62 9.66 2.42
N MET A 25 -7.62 10.19 3.11
CA MET A 25 -7.84 11.04 4.28
C MET A 25 -8.57 12.33 3.93
N ILE A 26 -8.33 12.90 2.74
CA ILE A 26 -9.07 14.07 2.25
C ILE A 26 -10.53 13.70 1.99
N LEU A 27 -10.80 12.57 1.34
CA LEU A 27 -12.17 12.10 1.09
C LEU A 27 -12.95 11.88 2.39
N SER A 28 -12.26 11.43 3.45
CA SER A 28 -12.87 11.16 4.75
C SER A 28 -12.82 12.36 5.72
N SER A 29 -12.46 13.56 5.26
CA SER A 29 -12.23 14.72 6.14
C SER A 29 -13.50 15.47 6.55
N ASP A 30 -14.60 15.30 5.81
CA ASP A 30 -15.87 15.94 6.11
C ASP A 30 -16.50 15.44 7.42
N ILE A 31 -17.22 16.32 8.12
CA ILE A 31 -17.97 16.00 9.35
C ILE A 31 -19.43 16.44 9.18
N PRO A 32 -20.41 15.52 9.07
CA PRO A 32 -20.24 14.07 9.00
C PRO A 32 -19.60 13.62 7.68
N VAL A 33 -18.88 12.48 7.70
CA VAL A 33 -18.20 11.94 6.53
C VAL A 33 -19.19 11.64 5.41
N SER A 34 -19.01 12.29 4.25
CA SER A 34 -19.86 12.12 3.07
C SER A 34 -19.04 11.77 1.83
N ILE A 35 -18.64 10.50 1.72
CA ILE A 35 -17.94 10.00 0.52
C ILE A 35 -18.99 9.60 -0.52
N SER A 36 -18.85 10.07 -1.75
CA SER A 36 -19.69 9.66 -2.87
C SER A 36 -19.20 8.35 -3.52
N LEU A 37 -20.09 7.65 -4.22
CA LEU A 37 -19.72 6.44 -4.96
C LEU A 37 -18.63 6.71 -6.02
N LYS A 38 -18.65 7.90 -6.65
CA LYS A 38 -17.65 8.28 -7.65
C LYS A 38 -16.25 8.41 -7.05
N GLU A 39 -16.16 9.02 -5.87
CA GLU A 39 -14.90 9.16 -5.13
C GLU A 39 -14.37 7.81 -4.66
N LEU A 40 -15.25 6.94 -4.17
CA LEU A 40 -14.90 5.56 -3.83
C LEU A 40 -14.32 4.82 -5.04
N ILE A 41 -14.99 4.89 -6.21
CA ILE A 41 -14.51 4.25 -7.45
C ILE A 41 -13.15 4.82 -7.87
N SER A 42 -12.97 6.14 -7.82
CA SER A 42 -11.71 6.81 -8.12
C SER A 42 -10.57 6.29 -7.23
N PHE A 43 -10.82 6.22 -5.92
CA PHE A 43 -9.88 5.67 -4.94
C PHE A 43 -9.53 4.20 -5.25
N ILE A 44 -10.53 3.35 -5.49
CA ILE A 44 -10.34 1.93 -5.79
C ILE A 44 -9.47 1.74 -7.05
N ILE A 45 -9.75 2.50 -8.12
CA ILE A 45 -8.96 2.44 -9.35
C ILE A 45 -7.51 2.83 -9.06
N GLY A 46 -7.29 3.93 -8.33
CA GLY A 46 -5.96 4.41 -7.98
C GLY A 46 -5.14 3.37 -7.21
N ILE A 47 -5.73 2.75 -6.19
CA ILE A 47 -5.03 1.77 -5.36
C ILE A 47 -4.80 0.44 -6.06
N LEU A 48 -5.72 0.01 -6.92
CA LEU A 48 -5.52 -1.19 -7.75
C LEU A 48 -4.40 -0.99 -8.77
N ILE A 49 -4.36 0.16 -9.45
CA ILE A 49 -3.26 0.48 -10.39
C ILE A 49 -1.92 0.46 -9.67
N TYR A 50 -1.83 1.14 -8.52
CA TYR A 50 -0.62 1.14 -7.69
C TYR A 50 -0.22 -0.29 -7.29
N THR A 51 -1.18 -1.10 -6.82
CA THR A 51 -0.94 -2.48 -6.40
C THR A 51 -0.41 -3.32 -7.55
N ILE A 52 -1.01 -3.25 -8.73
CA ILE A 52 -0.57 -3.99 -9.92
C ILE A 52 0.86 -3.60 -10.30
N ILE A 53 1.16 -2.29 -10.36
CA ILE A 53 2.50 -1.79 -10.66
C ILE A 53 3.51 -2.31 -9.64
N GLN A 54 3.15 -2.31 -8.35
CA GLN A 54 4.02 -2.84 -7.30
C GLN A 54 4.28 -4.34 -7.47
N LEU A 55 3.25 -5.14 -7.71
CA LEU A 55 3.39 -6.58 -7.93
C LEU A 55 4.30 -6.91 -9.12
N PHE A 56 4.28 -6.08 -10.18
CA PHE A 56 5.23 -6.21 -11.28
C PHE A 56 6.65 -5.79 -10.89
N TYR A 57 6.79 -4.72 -10.12
CA TYR A 57 8.09 -4.21 -9.68
C TYR A 57 8.80 -5.17 -8.71
N ILE A 58 8.07 -5.79 -7.78
CA ILE A 58 8.58 -6.82 -6.85
C ILE A 58 9.31 -7.96 -7.58
N LYS A 59 8.89 -8.30 -8.79
CA LYS A 59 9.53 -9.36 -9.59
C LYS A 59 10.90 -8.94 -10.14
N LYS A 60 11.17 -7.63 -10.25
CA LYS A 60 12.33 -7.06 -10.95
C LYS A 60 13.36 -6.43 -10.02
N THR A 61 12.93 -5.90 -8.88
CA THR A 61 13.81 -5.22 -7.91
C THR A 61 14.75 -6.19 -7.20
N LYS A 62 15.91 -5.69 -6.76
CA LYS A 62 16.79 -6.40 -5.82
C LYS A 62 16.77 -5.78 -4.42
N LEU A 63 16.08 -4.66 -4.23
CA LEU A 63 16.04 -3.85 -3.02
C LEU A 63 14.84 -4.22 -2.12
N TYR A 64 14.63 -5.52 -1.88
CA TYR A 64 13.45 -6.01 -1.14
C TYR A 64 13.35 -5.44 0.27
N LEU A 65 14.48 -5.38 1.00
CA LEU A 65 14.51 -4.90 2.38
C LEU A 65 14.16 -3.40 2.45
N LEU A 66 14.72 -2.58 1.56
CA LEU A 66 14.41 -1.16 1.49
C LEU A 66 12.93 -0.92 1.21
N ASN A 67 12.37 -1.60 0.21
CA ASN A 67 10.95 -1.45 -0.13
C ASN A 67 10.03 -1.91 1.02
N LEU A 68 10.40 -3.00 1.71
CA LEU A 68 9.67 -3.45 2.89
C LEU A 68 9.71 -2.39 4.00
N THR A 69 10.88 -1.82 4.29
CA THR A 69 11.04 -0.76 5.29
C THR A 69 10.19 0.47 4.95
N LEU A 70 10.17 0.88 3.68
CA LEU A 70 9.35 2.00 3.21
C LEU A 70 7.84 1.74 3.32
N LEU A 71 7.41 0.47 3.28
CA LEU A 71 6.00 0.07 3.40
C LEU A 71 5.50 -0.08 4.85
N ILE A 72 6.38 -0.08 5.85
CA ILE A 72 6.00 -0.17 7.27
C ILE A 72 5.12 1.01 7.70
N LEU A 73 5.43 2.22 7.25
CA LEU A 73 4.62 3.40 7.56
C LEU A 73 3.23 3.34 6.87
N PRO A 74 3.12 3.09 5.56
CA PRO A 74 1.83 2.91 4.90
C PRO A 74 0.95 1.84 5.55
N ILE A 75 1.49 0.65 5.87
CA ILE A 75 0.67 -0.42 6.47
C ILE A 75 0.18 -0.06 7.87
N THR A 76 0.99 0.65 8.67
CA THR A 76 0.57 1.11 10.00
C THR A 76 -0.50 2.19 9.91
N PHE A 77 -0.38 3.13 8.98
CA PHE A 77 -1.40 4.16 8.74
C PHE A 77 -2.73 3.57 8.28
N TRP A 78 -2.72 2.62 7.33
CA TRP A 78 -3.92 1.89 6.95
C TRP A 78 -4.52 1.10 8.11
N GLY A 79 -3.68 0.48 8.96
CA GLY A 79 -4.14 -0.24 10.14
C GLY A 79 -4.84 0.67 11.16
N ILE A 80 -4.26 1.84 11.45
CA ILE A 80 -4.85 2.83 12.35
C ILE A 80 -6.18 3.35 11.79
N ALA A 81 -6.22 3.68 10.49
CA ALA A 81 -7.44 4.16 9.83
C ALA A 81 -8.57 3.10 9.90
N LEU A 82 -8.26 1.85 9.55
CA LEU A 82 -9.22 0.74 9.62
C LEU A 82 -9.74 0.51 11.04
N LEU A 83 -8.86 0.54 12.06
CA LEU A 83 -9.29 0.41 13.46
C LEU A 83 -10.22 1.54 13.86
N GLY A 84 -9.94 2.77 13.42
CA GLY A 84 -10.81 3.93 13.63
C GLY A 84 -12.19 3.72 12.99
N ALA A 85 -12.23 3.38 11.70
CA ALA A 85 -13.49 3.19 10.98
C ALA A 85 -14.38 2.08 11.60
N LEU A 86 -13.78 0.98 12.04
CA LEU A 86 -14.49 -0.13 12.70
C LEU A 86 -14.98 0.24 14.10
N THR A 87 -14.21 1.02 14.86
CA THR A 87 -14.56 1.42 16.23
C THR A 87 -15.67 2.46 16.25
N TYR A 88 -15.57 3.49 15.39
CA TYR A 88 -16.48 4.63 15.39
C TYR A 88 -17.63 4.49 14.39
N LYS A 89 -17.74 3.35 13.70
CA LYS A 89 -18.78 3.05 12.70
C LYS A 89 -18.92 4.18 11.67
N TYR A 90 -17.80 4.57 11.07
CA TYR A 90 -17.77 5.61 10.04
C TYR A 90 -18.58 5.22 8.81
N HIS A 91 -18.78 6.19 7.91
CA HIS A 91 -19.54 6.01 6.68
C HIS A 91 -19.09 4.74 5.94
N VAL A 92 -20.04 4.00 5.35
CA VAL A 92 -19.77 2.68 4.76
C VAL A 92 -18.66 2.73 3.72
N TYR A 93 -18.62 3.78 2.89
CA TYR A 93 -17.58 3.93 1.87
C TYR A 93 -16.21 4.28 2.42
N ASP A 94 -16.14 4.93 3.59
CA ASP A 94 -14.87 5.17 4.29
C ASP A 94 -14.30 3.84 4.79
N THR A 95 -15.15 3.05 5.45
CA THR A 95 -14.77 1.72 5.95
C THR A 95 -14.33 0.79 4.82
N ILE A 96 -15.06 0.76 3.70
CA ILE A 96 -14.67 -0.03 2.51
C ILE A 96 -13.31 0.43 1.97
N SER A 97 -13.07 1.75 1.90
CA SER A 97 -11.80 2.29 1.42
C SER A 97 -10.63 1.86 2.32
N ASP A 98 -10.81 1.90 3.64
CA ASP A 98 -9.80 1.46 4.61
C ASP A 98 -9.52 -0.04 4.52
N ILE A 99 -10.56 -0.87 4.37
CA ILE A 99 -10.39 -2.32 4.18
C ILE A 99 -9.58 -2.60 2.92
N ILE A 100 -9.96 -2.00 1.78
CA ILE A 100 -9.27 -2.21 0.50
C ILE A 100 -7.82 -1.73 0.60
N GLY A 101 -7.60 -0.53 1.17
CA GLY A 101 -6.25 0.02 1.31
C GLY A 101 -5.34 -0.81 2.20
N PHE A 102 -5.87 -1.29 3.33
CA PHE A 102 -5.15 -2.19 4.21
C PHE A 102 -4.83 -3.51 3.51
N LEU A 103 -5.82 -4.18 2.89
CA LEU A 103 -5.62 -5.47 2.22
C LEU A 103 -4.61 -5.39 1.07
N CYS A 104 -4.71 -4.38 0.20
CA CYS A 104 -3.75 -4.17 -0.88
C CYS A 104 -2.33 -4.00 -0.34
N THR A 105 -2.16 -3.21 0.73
CA THR A 105 -0.85 -2.98 1.34
C THR A 105 -0.29 -4.25 2.00
N VAL A 106 -1.14 -5.02 2.71
CA VAL A 106 -0.77 -6.32 3.29
C VAL A 106 -0.30 -7.30 2.21
N ILE A 107 -1.02 -7.39 1.09
CA ILE A 107 -0.63 -8.28 -0.03
C ILE A 107 0.77 -7.93 -0.54
N ILE A 108 1.06 -6.64 -0.75
CA ILE A 108 2.37 -6.16 -1.22
C ILE A 108 3.46 -6.52 -0.19
N VAL A 109 3.21 -6.28 1.10
CA VAL A 109 4.14 -6.62 2.20
C VAL A 109 4.44 -8.12 2.22
N LEU A 110 3.40 -8.97 2.15
CA LEU A 110 3.58 -10.42 2.11
C LEU A 110 4.38 -10.87 0.89
N CYS A 111 4.17 -10.26 -0.28
CA CYS A 111 4.98 -10.53 -1.47
C CYS A 111 6.46 -10.17 -1.27
N TYR A 112 6.77 -9.04 -0.63
CA TYR A 112 8.15 -8.69 -0.29
C TYR A 112 8.77 -9.66 0.72
N CYS A 113 8.05 -10.02 1.78
CA CYS A 113 8.48 -11.02 2.75
C CYS A 113 8.82 -12.35 2.05
N ASN A 114 7.94 -12.84 1.17
CA ASN A 114 8.16 -14.05 0.39
C ASN A 114 9.45 -13.98 -0.45
N LYS A 115 9.76 -12.84 -1.08
CA LYS A 115 11.00 -12.65 -1.83
C LYS A 115 12.24 -12.70 -0.93
N ILE A 116 12.18 -12.12 0.26
CA ILE A 116 13.28 -12.12 1.22
C ILE A 116 13.55 -13.56 1.71
N PHE A 117 12.50 -14.28 2.12
CA PHE A 117 12.63 -15.68 2.56
C PHE A 117 13.15 -16.60 1.46
N ALA A 118 12.64 -16.46 0.23
CA ALA A 118 13.11 -17.25 -0.91
C ALA A 118 14.59 -16.99 -1.23
N LYS A 119 15.06 -15.74 -1.12
CA LYS A 119 16.48 -15.39 -1.32
C LYS A 119 17.36 -15.95 -0.20
N GLY A 120 16.90 -15.89 1.05
CA GLY A 120 17.62 -16.45 2.21
C GLY A 120 17.80 -17.97 2.12
N LYS A 121 16.79 -18.71 1.63
CA LYS A 121 16.90 -20.16 1.38
C LYS A 121 17.96 -20.49 0.33
N LYS A 122 18.01 -19.76 -0.79
CA LYS A 122 19.02 -19.99 -1.84
C LYS A 122 20.45 -19.79 -1.34
N ALA A 123 20.68 -18.79 -0.51
CA ALA A 123 22.01 -18.49 0.04
C ALA A 123 22.53 -19.55 1.04
N LYS A 124 21.66 -20.42 1.59
CA LYS A 124 22.07 -21.50 2.50
C LYS A 124 22.41 -22.82 1.78
N ILE A 125 22.13 -22.93 0.48
CA ILE A 125 22.28 -24.16 -0.30
C ILE A 125 23.54 -24.12 -1.20
N THR A 126 24.12 -22.92 -1.39
CA THR A 126 25.40 -22.66 -2.08
C THR A 126 26.50 -22.44 -1.07
#